data_AF-A0A9E3FLZ7-F1
#
_entry.id   AF-A0A9E3FLZ7-F1
#
_cell.length_a   1.000
_cell.length_b   1.000
_cell.length_c   1.000
_cell.angle_alpha   90.00
_cell.angle_beta   90.00
_cell.angle_gamma   90.00
#
_symmetry.space_group_name_H-M   'P 1'
#
loop_
_entity.id
_entity.type
_entity.pdbx_description
1 polymer ?
#
loop_
_entity_poly.entity_id
_entity_poly.type
_entity_poly.pdbx_seq_one_letter_code
_entity_poly.pdbx_strand_id
1 'polypeptide(L)'
;MIFRPAKARPGPEAVAEDGGAVPRHVAVIMDGNGRWAENRGMRRIVGHRRGIQSVRSVVEEGCRIGLDQLTLYCLSIENWKRPPRELTFLLSLFRHFLVV
;
A
#
# COMPACT_ATOMS: atom_id res chain seq x y z
N MET A 1 12.15 8.79 11.77
CA MET A 1 12.71 7.42 11.76
C MET A 1 13.61 7.28 10.55
N ILE A 2 14.90 7.04 10.74
CA ILE A 2 15.86 6.86 9.64
C ILE A 2 16.00 5.35 9.42
N PHE A 3 15.44 4.84 8.33
CA PHE A 3 15.73 3.49 7.84
C PHE A 3 16.96 3.58 6.92
N ARG A 4 18.06 2.91 7.29
CA ARG A 4 19.24 2.73 6.42
C ARG A 4 19.21 1.31 5.86
N PRO A 5 18.95 1.10 4.55
CA PRO A 5 19.32 -0.14 3.90
C PRO A 5 20.83 -0.12 3.58
N ALA A 6 21.43 -1.32 3.57
CA ALA A 6 22.87 -1.54 3.46
C ALA A 6 23.48 -1.03 2.14
N LYS A 7 24.81 -0.82 2.12
CA LYS A 7 25.60 -0.58 0.89
C LYS A 7 25.20 -1.61 -0.17
N ALA A 8 24.93 -1.14 -1.39
CA ALA A 8 24.68 -1.99 -2.55
C ALA A 8 25.84 -2.97 -2.72
N ARG A 9 25.56 -4.26 -2.58
CA ARG A 9 26.45 -5.34 -3.02
C ARG A 9 26.28 -5.52 -4.53
N PRO A 10 27.32 -5.97 -5.26
CA PRO A 10 27.17 -6.24 -6.69
C PRO A 10 26.03 -7.24 -6.85
N GLY A 11 25.08 -6.89 -7.72
CA GLY A 11 23.81 -7.59 -7.85
C GLY A 11 24.04 -9.04 -8.30
N PRO A 12 23.21 -10.00 -7.85
CA PRO A 12 23.26 -11.33 -8.41
C PRO A 12 22.72 -11.23 -9.85
N GLU A 13 23.60 -11.52 -10.81
CA GLU A 13 23.20 -12.08 -12.09
C GLU A 13 22.33 -13.31 -11.82
N ALA A 14 21.02 -13.16 -11.84
CA ALA A 14 20.09 -14.27 -11.94
C ALA A 14 18.73 -13.75 -12.39
N VAL A 15 18.45 -13.87 -13.68
CA VAL A 15 17.07 -14.01 -14.15
C VAL A 15 17.08 -15.10 -15.22
N ALA A 16 16.57 -16.27 -14.86
CA ALA A 16 16.26 -17.37 -15.77
C ALA A 16 15.18 -18.21 -15.03
N GLU A 17 14.02 -18.58 -15.58
CA GLU A 17 13.59 -18.72 -16.96
C GLU A 17 12.10 -18.38 -17.12
N ASP A 18 11.74 -17.84 -18.29
CA ASP A 18 10.43 -17.33 -18.77
C ASP A 18 9.68 -16.30 -17.90
N GLY A 19 10.21 -16.00 -16.71
CA GLY A 19 9.70 -15.04 -15.74
C GLY A 19 10.61 -13.81 -15.60
N GLY A 20 10.07 -12.64 -15.93
CA GLY A 20 10.79 -11.36 -15.86
C GLY A 20 11.32 -11.03 -14.47
N ALA A 21 12.41 -10.25 -14.43
CA ALA A 21 13.03 -9.79 -13.20
C ALA A 21 12.03 -9.07 -12.29
N VAL A 22 12.16 -9.25 -10.97
CA VAL A 22 11.40 -8.47 -9.99
C VAL A 22 11.77 -6.98 -10.19
N PRO A 23 10.78 -6.09 -10.40
CA PRO A 23 11.07 -4.67 -10.56
C PRO A 23 11.70 -4.11 -9.29
N ARG A 24 12.61 -3.15 -9.44
CA ARG A 24 13.23 -2.50 -8.28
C ARG A 24 12.26 -1.62 -7.50
N HIS A 25 11.30 -1.00 -8.19
CA HIS A 25 10.32 -0.12 -7.57
C HIS A 25 8.93 -0.36 -8.11
N VAL A 26 7.96 -0.51 -7.21
CA VAL A 26 6.54 -0.58 -7.53
C VAL A 26 5.81 0.56 -6.81
N ALA A 27 4.93 1.26 -7.54
CA ALA A 27 4.01 2.21 -6.97
C ALA A 27 2.57 1.70 -7.13
N VAL A 28 1.78 1.76 -6.06
CA VAL A 28 0.41 1.22 -6.02
C VAL A 28 -0.58 2.33 -5.69
N ILE A 29 -1.61 2.46 -6.51
CA ILE A 29 -2.79 3.28 -6.21
C ILE A 29 -3.86 2.37 -5.59
N MET A 30 -4.15 2.58 -4.31
CA MET A 30 -5.05 1.73 -3.53
C MET A 30 -6.51 2.19 -3.67
N ASP A 31 -7.02 2.21 -4.91
CA ASP A 31 -8.38 2.63 -5.20
C ASP A 31 -9.40 1.49 -5.03
N GLY A 32 -10.68 1.85 -4.95
CA GLY A 32 -11.79 0.89 -5.02
C GLY A 32 -12.34 0.43 -3.67
N ASN A 33 -11.70 0.76 -2.54
CA ASN A 33 -12.18 0.39 -1.21
C ASN A 33 -13.64 0.81 -0.95
N GLY A 34 -13.99 2.07 -1.30
CA GLY A 34 -15.35 2.58 -1.16
C GLY A 34 -16.36 1.84 -2.05
N ARG A 35 -16.03 1.68 -3.34
CA ARG A 35 -16.88 0.96 -4.33
C ARG A 35 -17.09 -0.51 -3.92
N TRP A 36 -16.03 -1.16 -3.43
CA TRP A 36 -16.08 -2.53 -2.95
C TRP A 36 -17.10 -2.73 -1.82
N ALA A 37 -17.17 -1.76 -0.89
CA ALA A 37 -18.14 -1.78 0.21
C ALA A 37 -19.56 -1.45 -0.28
N GLU A 38 -19.71 -0.43 -1.12
CA GLU A 38 -21.01 -0.01 -1.67
C GLU A 38 -21.68 -1.14 -2.47
N ASN A 39 -20.91 -1.86 -3.31
CA ASN A 39 -21.39 -3.02 -4.06
C ASN A 39 -21.84 -4.19 -3.18
N ARG A 40 -21.62 -4.12 -1.87
CA ARG A 40 -22.04 -5.10 -0.86
C ARG A 40 -23.06 -4.55 0.13
N GLY A 41 -23.63 -3.36 -0.13
CA GLY A 41 -24.56 -2.69 0.77
C GLY A 41 -23.91 -2.23 2.08
N MET A 42 -22.57 -2.14 2.12
CA MET A 42 -21.81 -1.76 3.31
C MET A 42 -21.41 -0.29 3.27
N ARG A 43 -21.21 0.30 4.46
CA ARG A 43 -20.65 1.66 4.58
C ARG A 43 -19.21 1.67 4.06
N ARG A 44 -18.82 2.72 3.34
CA ARG A 44 -17.45 2.91 2.78
C ARG A 44 -16.30 2.70 3.77
N ILE A 45 -16.53 3.06 5.04
CA ILE A 45 -15.61 2.84 6.17
C ILE A 45 -15.18 1.36 6.28
N VAL A 46 -16.07 0.41 6.02
CA VAL A 46 -15.78 -1.03 6.03
C VAL A 46 -14.78 -1.39 4.94
N GLY A 47 -14.93 -0.80 3.75
CA GLY A 47 -13.98 -0.96 2.66
C GLY A 47 -12.59 -0.44 3.00
N HIS A 48 -12.50 0.72 3.65
CA HIS A 48 -11.23 1.28 4.11
C HIS A 48 -10.53 0.38 5.15
N ARG A 49 -11.29 -0.25 6.06
CA ARG A 49 -10.75 -1.26 7.00
C ARG A 49 -10.22 -2.49 6.28
N ARG A 50 -10.89 -2.94 5.22
CA ARG A 50 -10.42 -4.06 4.40
C ARG A 50 -9.18 -3.69 3.59
N GLY A 51 -9.11 -2.46 3.10
CA GLY A 51 -7.96 -1.93 2.36
C GLY A 51 -6.64 -2.07 3.15
N ILE A 52 -6.69 -1.93 4.48
CA ILE A 52 -5.53 -2.17 5.36
C ILE A 52 -4.98 -3.59 5.24
N GLN A 53 -5.85 -4.60 5.19
CA GLN A 53 -5.39 -5.99 5.04
C GLN A 53 -4.68 -6.16 3.70
N SER A 54 -5.22 -5.55 2.62
CA SER A 54 -4.56 -5.55 1.32
C SER A 54 -3.18 -4.86 1.37
N VAL A 55 -3.06 -3.72 2.05
CA VAL A 55 -1.77 -3.04 2.25
C VAL A 55 -0.76 -3.96 2.92
N ARG A 56 -1.17 -4.60 4.01
CA ARG A 56 -0.32 -5.52 4.77
C ARG A 56 0.18 -6.65 3.88
N SER A 57 -0.72 -7.31 3.14
CA SER A 57 -0.33 -8.40 2.23
C SER A 57 0.63 -7.95 1.14
N VAL A 58 0.41 -6.77 0.54
CA VAL A 58 1.32 -6.24 -0.50
C VAL A 58 2.70 -5.92 0.06
N VAL A 59 2.78 -5.35 1.27
CA VAL A 59 4.05 -5.06 1.95
C VAL A 59 4.79 -6.35 2.29
N GLU A 60 4.10 -7.31 2.93
CA GLU A 60 4.68 -8.61 3.31
C GLU A 60 5.20 -9.36 2.08
N GLU A 61 4.43 -9.36 0.99
CA GLU A 61 4.81 -10.01 -0.26
C GLU A 61 5.96 -9.28 -0.96
N GLY A 62 5.94 -7.94 -0.98
CA GLY A 62 7.04 -7.13 -1.51
C GLY A 62 8.36 -7.44 -0.80
N CYS A 63 8.33 -7.58 0.53
CA CYS A 63 9.49 -8.04 1.30
C CYS A 63 9.90 -9.47 0.92
N ARG A 64 8.94 -10.39 0.76
CA ARG A 64 9.19 -11.81 0.41
C ARG A 64 9.88 -11.97 -0.93
N ILE A 65 9.49 -11.18 -1.94
CA ILE A 65 10.05 -11.25 -3.30
C ILE A 65 11.30 -10.40 -3.50
N GLY A 66 11.76 -9.67 -2.47
CA GLY A 66 12.95 -8.84 -2.55
C GLY A 66 12.76 -7.53 -3.32
N LEU A 67 11.58 -6.92 -3.26
CA LEU A 67 11.30 -5.62 -3.85
C LEU A 67 12.11 -4.51 -3.13
N ASP A 68 12.98 -3.80 -3.85
CA ASP A 68 13.80 -2.73 -3.23
C ASP A 68 12.94 -1.59 -2.67
N GLN A 69 11.91 -1.17 -3.42
CA GLN A 69 11.05 -0.05 -3.06
C GLN A 69 9.56 -0.30 -3.37
N LEU A 70 8.71 0.11 -2.43
CA LEU A 70 7.26 0.11 -2.58
C LEU A 70 6.70 1.49 -2.18
N THR A 71 5.99 2.14 -3.11
CA THR A 71 5.26 3.38 -2.84
C THR A 71 3.76 3.11 -2.82
N LEU A 72 3.08 3.51 -1.75
CA LEU A 72 1.61 3.38 -1.65
C LEU A 72 0.97 4.76 -1.71
N TYR A 73 0.03 4.94 -2.65
CA TYR A 73 -0.72 6.19 -2.77
C TYR A 73 -1.87 6.22 -1.77
N CYS A 74 -1.54 6.73 -0.58
CA CYS A 74 -2.38 6.68 0.60
C CYS A 74 -3.48 7.76 0.65
N LEU A 75 -3.19 9.00 0.24
CA LEU A 75 -4.12 10.11 0.28
C LEU A 75 -3.83 11.10 -0.87
N SER A 76 -4.88 11.68 -1.47
CA SER A 76 -4.77 12.72 -2.51
C SER A 76 -5.43 14.05 -2.10
N ILE A 77 -5.17 15.12 -2.85
CA ILE A 77 -5.83 16.43 -2.68
C ILE A 77 -7.35 16.30 -2.87
N GLU A 78 -7.79 15.43 -3.77
CA GLU A 78 -9.22 15.18 -4.04
C GLU A 78 -9.91 14.49 -2.85
N ASN A 79 -9.17 13.78 -1.98
CA ASN A 79 -9.76 13.16 -0.80
C ASN A 79 -10.28 14.19 0.21
N TRP A 80 -9.80 15.44 0.16
CA TRP A 80 -10.33 16.53 0.98
C TRP A 80 -11.78 16.91 0.65
N LYS A 81 -12.27 16.54 -0.54
CA LYS A 81 -13.67 16.74 -0.95
C LYS A 81 -14.62 15.69 -0.34
N ARG A 82 -14.10 14.67 0.35
CA ARG A 82 -14.93 13.62 0.99
C ARG A 82 -15.67 14.19 2.21
N PRO A 83 -16.78 13.56 2.63
CA PRO A 83 -17.48 13.94 3.86
C PRO A 83 -16.54 13.95 5.07
N PRO A 84 -16.61 14.94 5.98
CA PRO A 84 -15.67 15.10 7.08
C PRO A 84 -15.49 13.84 7.93
N ARG A 85 -16.58 13.13 8.22
CA ARG A 85 -16.53 11.87 8.99
C ARG A 85 -15.73 10.76 8.31
N GLU A 86 -15.79 10.68 6.98
CA GLU A 86 -15.00 9.70 6.22
C GLU A 86 -13.52 10.10 6.20
N LEU A 87 -13.23 11.39 6.03
CA LEU A 87 -11.86 11.91 6.03
C LEU A 87 -11.19 11.72 7.40
N THR A 88 -11.86 12.06 8.50
CA THR A 88 -11.35 11.84 9.86
C THR A 88 -11.05 10.37 10.12
N PHE A 89 -11.91 9.46 9.64
CA PHE A 89 -11.68 8.03 9.76
C PHE A 89 -10.46 7.58 8.94
N LEU A 90 -10.31 8.05 7.69
CA LEU A 90 -9.12 7.74 6.87
C LEU A 90 -7.83 8.19 7.55
N LEU A 91 -7.80 9.39 8.11
CA LEU A 91 -6.64 9.91 8.85
C LEU A 91 -6.35 9.12 10.13
N SER A 92 -7.38 8.63 10.83
CA SER A 92 -7.18 7.81 12.02
C SER A 92 -6.56 6.45 11.70
N LEU A 93 -6.87 5.88 10.53
CA LEU A 93 -6.20 4.66 10.06
C LEU A 93 -4.69 4.90 9.89
N PHE A 94 -4.27 6.01 9.28
CA PHE A 94 -2.83 6.30 9.16
C PHE A 94 -2.13 6.40 10.51
N ARG A 95 -2.77 7.02 11.52
CA ARG A 95 -2.19 7.07 12.87
C ARG A 95 -2.00 5.68 13.48
N HIS A 96 -2.88 4.73 13.19
CA HIS A 96 -2.77 3.37 13.72
C HIS A 96 -1.71 2.53 13.01
N PHE A 97 -1.41 2.81 11.74
CA PHE A 97 -0.52 1.97 10.92
C PHE A 97 0.86 2.57 10.65
N LEU A 98 1.03 3.89 10.70
CA LEU A 98 2.30 4.56 10.40
C LEU A 98 3.06 5.03 11.64
N VAL A 99 2.38 5.21 12.77
CA VAL A 99 3.01 5.57 14.04
C VAL A 99 3.23 4.29 14.82
N VAL A 100 4.32 3.59 14.50
CA VAL A 100 4.94 2.58 15.37
C VAL A 100 5.83 3.30 16.36
#